data_AF-K3YM81-F1
#
_entry.id   AF-K3YM81-F1
#
_cell.length_a   1.000
_cell.length_b   1.000
_cell.length_c   1.000
_cell.angle_alpha   90.00
_cell.angle_beta   90.00
_cell.angle_gamma   90.00
#
_symmetry.space_group_name_H-M   'P 1'
#
loop_
_entity.id
_entity.type
_entity.pdbx_description
1 polymer ?
#
loop_
_entity_poly.entity_id
_entity_poly.type
_entity_poly.pdbx_seq_one_letter_code
_entity_poly.pdbx_strand_id
1 'polypeptide(L)'
;MFAYVPLDLILGGGQARFDRWQLPQELMNPYLQSSGWVSFLNSLSRYIIHELLVCVCREGHEALGVTWDGAFSLSDIWLCNGGVMINPKVPCRNYDEDGGRADYQSLHYIISTSFYDFYSKRYPLYLDSLLYELETCPAARRQQHSFVTFLVNHPSLISFTDRVGIYASTSTMIRQLPRYHRQILYTLLNIQEYDSWGLAVEFIPDLNSTYKFANVPRYGITLDSCLQFGRNYLSHFGTFTSLLFAGRCCL
;
A
#
# COMPACT_ATOMS: atom_id res chain seq x y z
N MET A 1 4.40 8.57 34.56
CA MET A 1 3.25 7.65 34.42
C MET A 1 3.00 7.51 32.93
N PHE A 2 3.24 6.34 32.36
CA PHE A 2 3.02 6.11 30.92
C PHE A 2 1.52 5.95 30.69
N ALA A 3 0.94 6.78 29.82
CA ALA A 3 -0.45 6.64 29.41
C ALA A 3 -0.50 5.58 28.30
N TYR A 4 -0.96 4.37 28.64
CA TYR A 4 -1.32 3.37 27.65
C TYR A 4 -2.76 3.62 27.25
N VAL A 5 -2.99 3.81 25.95
CA VAL A 5 -4.34 4.03 25.42
C VAL A 5 -4.66 2.88 24.45
N PRO A 6 -5.66 2.05 24.77
CA PRO A 6 -6.18 1.05 23.86
C PRO A 6 -6.63 1.62 22.51
N LEU A 7 -6.36 0.90 21.43
CA LEU A 7 -6.58 1.38 20.07
C LEU A 7 -8.07 1.46 19.71
N ASP A 8 -8.92 0.61 20.30
CA ASP A 8 -10.38 0.71 20.20
C ASP A 8 -10.93 2.05 20.71
N LEU A 9 -10.36 2.62 21.77
CA LEU A 9 -10.74 3.94 22.27
C LEU A 9 -10.29 5.06 21.31
N ILE A 10 -9.10 4.93 20.72
CA ILE A 10 -8.57 5.92 19.76
C ILE A 10 -9.41 5.91 18.49
N LEU A 11 -9.66 4.73 17.93
CA LEU A 11 -10.42 4.58 16.68
C LEU A 11 -11.92 4.76 16.89
N GLY A 12 -12.45 4.43 18.07
CA GLY A 12 -13.85 4.62 18.45
C GLY A 12 -14.22 6.08 18.71
N GLY A 13 -13.25 6.95 19.02
CA GLY A 13 -13.46 8.37 19.34
C GLY A 13 -13.85 9.28 18.17
N GLY A 14 -14.28 8.74 17.02
CA GLY A 14 -14.73 9.53 15.88
C GLY A 14 -13.61 10.21 15.09
N GLN A 15 -12.35 9.81 15.26
CA GLN A 15 -11.25 10.35 14.48
C GLN A 15 -11.42 10.02 12.99
N ALA A 16 -11.14 11.00 12.13
CA ALA A 16 -11.04 10.75 10.71
C ALA A 16 -9.92 9.73 10.47
N ARG A 17 -10.23 8.63 9.79
CA ARG A 17 -9.27 7.57 9.45
C ARG A 17 -8.72 7.73 8.04
N PHE A 18 -9.34 8.58 7.24
CA PHE A 18 -9.09 8.71 5.82
C PHE A 18 -9.06 10.16 5.40
N ASP A 19 -8.18 10.47 4.46
CA ASP A 19 -8.25 11.68 3.65
C ASP A 19 -9.04 11.35 2.39
N ARG A 20 -10.13 12.10 2.15
CA ARG A 20 -11.00 11.89 0.98
C ARG A 20 -10.82 13.02 -0.02
N TRP A 21 -10.75 12.65 -1.29
CA TRP A 21 -10.53 13.55 -2.40
C TRP A 21 -11.55 13.29 -3.49
N GLN A 22 -12.15 14.36 -4.00
CA GLN A 22 -12.98 14.30 -5.19
C GLN A 22 -12.09 14.48 -6.42
N LEU A 23 -12.23 13.56 -7.37
CA LEU A 23 -11.53 13.60 -8.64
C LEU A 23 -12.11 14.70 -9.52
N PRO A 24 -11.25 15.54 -10.13
CA PRO A 24 -11.66 16.34 -11.28
C PRO A 24 -12.25 15.45 -12.38
N GLN A 25 -13.24 15.96 -13.12
CA GLN A 25 -13.95 15.18 -14.13
C GLN A 25 -13.03 14.65 -15.23
N GLU A 26 -11.98 15.40 -15.56
CA GLU A 26 -10.99 15.09 -16.59
C GLU A 26 -10.12 13.88 -16.23
N LEU A 27 -10.05 13.55 -14.93
CA LEU A 27 -9.35 12.38 -14.38
C LEU A 27 -10.27 11.21 -14.07
N MET A 28 -11.56 11.35 -14.35
CA MET A 28 -12.53 10.26 -14.23
C MET A 28 -12.58 9.47 -15.54
N ASN A 29 -12.63 8.15 -15.42
CA ASN A 29 -12.98 7.30 -16.55
C ASN A 29 -14.52 7.39 -16.77
N PRO A 30 -15.00 7.95 -17.89
CA PRO A 30 -16.42 8.23 -18.12
C PRO A 30 -17.24 6.94 -18.34
N TYR A 31 -16.58 5.82 -18.63
CA TYR A 31 -17.24 4.52 -18.84
C TYR A 31 -17.45 3.75 -17.53
N LEU A 32 -16.89 4.21 -16.42
CA LEU A 32 -17.04 3.56 -15.12
C LEU A 32 -17.97 4.37 -14.23
N GLN A 33 -19.02 3.71 -13.71
CA GLN A 33 -19.87 4.29 -12.68
C GLN A 33 -19.05 4.45 -11.39
N SER A 34 -18.62 5.67 -11.14
CA SER A 34 -17.75 6.05 -10.03
C SER A 34 -18.30 7.33 -9.41
N SER A 35 -18.35 7.37 -8.08
CA SER A 35 -18.71 8.58 -7.34
C SER A 35 -17.66 9.70 -7.48
N GLY A 36 -16.51 9.40 -8.10
CA GLY A 36 -15.38 10.33 -8.19
C GLY A 36 -14.71 10.57 -6.85
N TRP A 37 -15.06 9.83 -5.79
CA TRP A 37 -14.38 9.94 -4.50
C TRP A 37 -13.32 8.87 -4.38
N VAL A 38 -12.12 9.28 -3.96
CA VAL A 38 -11.01 8.41 -3.61
C VAL A 38 -10.60 8.70 -2.18
N SER A 39 -10.33 7.65 -1.42
CA SER A 39 -9.87 7.74 -0.04
C SER A 39 -8.44 7.22 0.10
N PHE A 40 -7.67 7.84 0.98
CA PHE A 40 -6.32 7.46 1.37
C PHE A 40 -6.28 7.30 2.88
N LEU A 41 -5.44 6.39 3.37
CA LEU A 41 -5.11 6.40 4.80
C LEU A 41 -4.44 7.73 5.15
N ASN A 42 -4.96 8.41 6.15
CA ASN A 42 -4.31 9.62 6.65
C ASN A 42 -3.03 9.28 7.41
N SER A 43 -2.27 10.31 7.81
CA SER A 43 -0.99 10.11 8.50
C SER A 43 -1.10 9.27 9.78
N LEU A 44 -2.15 9.47 10.57
CA LEU A 44 -2.35 8.70 11.80
C LEU A 44 -2.66 7.24 11.50
N SER A 45 -3.58 6.95 10.58
CA SER A 45 -3.94 5.58 10.21
C SER A 45 -2.76 4.81 9.64
N ARG A 46 -1.96 5.45 8.76
CA ARG A 46 -0.73 4.86 8.23
C ARG A 46 0.26 4.51 9.32
N TYR A 47 0.47 5.45 10.25
CA TYR A 47 1.34 5.25 11.40
C TYR A 47 0.84 4.10 12.29
N ILE A 48 -0.45 4.04 12.64
CA ILE A 48 -1.02 2.97 13.46
C ILE A 48 -0.80 1.61 12.80
N ILE A 49 -1.10 1.47 11.50
CA ILE A 49 -0.93 0.20 10.79
C ILE A 49 0.56 -0.15 10.70
N HIS A 50 1.42 0.81 10.39
CA HIS A 50 2.88 0.61 10.37
C HIS A 50 3.38 0.07 11.70
N GLU A 51 3.08 0.75 12.80
CA GLU A 51 3.51 0.34 14.14
C GLU A 51 2.94 -1.01 14.55
N LEU A 52 1.71 -1.32 14.15
CA LEU A 52 1.12 -2.63 14.40
C LEU A 52 1.88 -3.75 13.67
N LEU A 53 2.25 -3.53 12.40
CA LEU A 53 3.04 -4.48 11.63
C LEU A 53 4.47 -4.60 12.17
N VAL A 54 5.07 -3.50 12.64
CA VAL A 54 6.36 -3.53 13.33
C VAL A 54 6.26 -4.37 14.60
N CYS A 55 5.29 -4.09 15.46
CA CYS A 55 5.11 -4.79 16.73
C CYS A 55 4.93 -6.30 16.52
N VAL A 56 4.03 -6.71 15.62
CA VAL A 56 3.72 -8.13 15.42
C VAL A 56 4.76 -8.82 14.54
N CYS A 57 5.06 -8.30 13.36
CA CYS A 57 5.89 -8.99 12.38
C CYS A 57 7.39 -8.79 12.63
N ARG A 58 7.84 -7.55 12.88
CA ARG A 58 9.26 -7.24 13.05
C ARG A 58 9.76 -7.64 14.42
N GLU A 59 9.10 -7.16 15.46
CA GLU A 59 9.55 -7.35 16.83
C GLU A 59 9.13 -8.71 17.35
N GLY A 60 7.84 -9.06 17.23
CA GLY A 60 7.30 -10.35 17.66
C GLY A 60 7.88 -11.52 16.86
N HIS A 61 7.51 -11.63 15.59
CA HIS A 61 7.80 -12.82 14.77
C HIS A 61 9.28 -12.95 14.41
N GLU A 62 9.89 -11.88 13.89
CA GLU A 62 11.26 -11.91 13.37
C GLU A 62 12.31 -11.80 14.48
N ALA A 63 12.22 -10.80 15.37
CA ALA A 63 13.27 -10.53 16.35
C ALA A 63 13.17 -11.39 17.61
N LEU A 64 11.97 -11.55 18.17
CA LEU A 64 11.75 -12.30 19.41
C LEU A 64 11.37 -13.76 19.17
N GLY A 65 10.91 -14.10 17.96
CA GLY A 65 10.48 -15.46 17.64
C GLY A 65 9.26 -15.89 18.46
N VAL A 66 8.29 -14.98 18.64
CA VAL A 66 7.04 -15.25 19.38
C VAL A 66 5.80 -15.04 18.50
N THR A 67 4.70 -15.69 18.87
CA THR A 67 3.36 -15.48 18.30
C THR A 67 2.33 -15.29 19.41
N TRP A 68 1.21 -14.66 19.08
CA TRP A 68 0.06 -14.49 19.98
C TRP A 68 -1.11 -15.39 19.59
N ASP A 69 -0.93 -16.27 18.60
CA ASP A 69 -1.96 -17.20 18.09
C ASP A 69 -3.28 -16.53 17.69
N GLY A 70 -3.19 -15.28 17.22
CA GLY A 70 -4.35 -14.45 16.89
C GLY A 70 -5.18 -14.01 18.10
N ALA A 71 -4.70 -14.21 19.34
CA ALA A 71 -5.43 -13.95 20.58
C ALA A 71 -5.52 -12.47 20.98
N PHE A 72 -5.17 -11.55 20.07
CA PHE A 72 -5.26 -10.11 20.29
C PHE A 72 -6.36 -9.48 19.45
N SER A 73 -7.00 -8.46 20.01
CA SER A 73 -8.00 -7.62 19.36
C SER A 73 -7.62 -6.14 19.47
N LEU A 74 -8.47 -5.24 18.96
CA LEU A 74 -8.22 -3.79 19.03
C LEU A 74 -8.00 -3.26 20.47
N SER A 75 -8.69 -3.80 21.46
CA SER A 75 -8.56 -3.37 22.86
C SER A 75 -7.28 -3.88 23.53
N ASP A 76 -6.67 -4.92 22.95
CA ASP A 76 -5.40 -5.47 23.38
C ASP A 76 -4.20 -4.76 22.76
N ILE A 77 -4.42 -3.90 21.77
CA ILE A 77 -3.37 -3.11 21.12
C ILE A 77 -3.30 -1.76 21.80
N TRP A 78 -2.17 -1.45 22.45
CA TRP A 78 -1.99 -0.22 23.20
C TRP A 78 -1.00 0.70 22.51
N LEU A 79 -1.37 1.98 22.41
CA LEU A 79 -0.47 3.04 21.96
C LEU A 79 0.27 3.60 23.16
N CYS A 80 1.61 3.58 23.11
CA CYS A 80 2.48 4.07 24.19
C CYS A 80 3.74 4.72 23.64
N ASN A 81 4.08 5.92 24.14
CA ASN A 81 5.33 6.64 23.80
C ASN A 81 5.65 6.78 22.31
N GLY A 82 4.63 6.88 21.44
CA GLY A 82 4.88 6.93 20.01
C GLY A 82 5.30 5.58 19.41
N GLY A 83 4.82 4.47 19.99
CA GLY A 83 4.81 3.14 19.38
C GLY A 83 3.54 2.37 19.72
N VAL A 84 3.45 1.14 19.23
CA VAL A 84 2.36 0.19 19.51
C VAL A 84 2.90 -1.03 20.25
N MET A 85 2.14 -1.54 21.21
CA MET A 85 2.46 -2.76 21.94
C MET A 85 1.20 -3.63 22.10
N ILE A 86 1.35 -4.95 21.99
CA ILE A 86 0.31 -5.89 22.41
C ILE A 86 0.30 -5.98 23.94
N ASN A 87 -0.88 -5.83 24.54
CA ASN A 87 -1.11 -5.92 25.98
C ASN A 87 -0.36 -7.13 26.56
N PRO A 88 0.54 -6.95 27.55
CA PRO A 88 1.36 -8.03 28.09
C PRO A 88 0.56 -9.19 28.74
N LYS A 89 -0.75 -8.99 28.97
CA LYS A 89 -1.65 -10.03 29.46
C LYS A 89 -2.13 -10.99 28.35
N VAL A 90 -1.99 -10.62 27.08
CA VAL A 90 -2.27 -11.52 25.97
C VAL A 90 -1.19 -12.61 25.98
N PRO A 91 -1.57 -13.89 26.05
CA PRO A 91 -0.61 -14.98 26.00
C PRO A 91 0.22 -14.92 24.70
N CYS A 92 1.52 -15.16 24.82
CA CYS A 92 2.40 -15.39 23.69
C CYS A 92 3.14 -16.72 23.89
N ARG A 93 3.55 -17.34 22.78
CA ARG A 93 4.33 -18.57 22.77
C ARG A 93 5.45 -18.49 21.75
N ASN A 94 6.35 -19.47 21.77
CA ASN A 94 7.38 -19.60 20.75
C ASN A 94 6.74 -19.71 19.36
N TYR A 95 7.34 -19.04 18.39
CA TYR A 95 6.82 -18.97 17.04
C TYR A 95 6.67 -20.35 16.41
N ASP A 96 5.50 -20.58 15.82
CA ASP A 96 5.21 -21.68 14.92
C ASP A 96 4.36 -21.19 13.73
N GLU A 97 4.31 -21.97 12.66
CA GLU A 97 3.66 -21.56 11.41
C GLU A 97 2.15 -21.32 11.55
N ASP A 98 1.48 -22.05 12.45
CA ASP A 98 0.05 -21.93 12.69
C ASP A 98 -0.26 -20.69 13.52
N GLY A 99 0.55 -20.41 14.56
CA GLY A 99 0.48 -19.19 15.35
C GLY A 99 0.76 -17.94 14.50
N GLY A 100 1.78 -17.98 13.65
CA GLY A 100 2.09 -16.90 12.73
C GLY A 100 0.96 -16.67 11.71
N ARG A 101 0.30 -17.74 11.24
CA ARG A 101 -0.89 -17.63 10.37
C ARG A 101 -2.05 -16.96 11.11
N ALA A 102 -2.32 -17.38 12.35
CA ALA A 102 -3.40 -16.80 13.16
C ALA A 102 -3.15 -15.31 13.45
N ASP A 103 -1.91 -14.92 13.75
CA ASP A 103 -1.54 -13.51 13.96
C ASP A 103 -1.76 -12.68 12.67
N TYR A 104 -1.37 -13.19 11.50
CA TYR A 104 -1.62 -12.51 10.22
C TYR A 104 -3.12 -12.39 9.91
N GLN A 105 -3.92 -13.40 10.26
CA GLN A 105 -5.38 -13.36 10.13
C GLN A 105 -6.00 -12.30 11.04
N SER A 106 -5.54 -12.19 12.29
CA SER A 106 -5.97 -11.15 13.23
C SER A 106 -5.55 -9.76 12.76
N LEU A 107 -4.33 -9.58 12.24
CA LEU A 107 -3.88 -8.35 11.61
C LEU A 107 -4.79 -7.97 10.43
N HIS A 108 -5.02 -8.89 9.51
CA HIS A 108 -5.91 -8.70 8.37
C HIS A 108 -7.31 -8.25 8.83
N TYR A 109 -7.91 -8.98 9.77
CA TYR A 109 -9.24 -8.67 10.29
C TYR A 109 -9.30 -7.29 10.94
N ILE A 110 -8.35 -6.96 11.83
CA ILE A 110 -8.30 -5.67 12.52
C ILE A 110 -8.13 -4.53 11.51
N ILE A 111 -7.21 -4.66 10.56
CA ILE A 111 -6.95 -3.60 9.57
C ILE A 111 -8.15 -3.44 8.63
N SER A 112 -8.68 -4.55 8.11
CA SER A 112 -9.84 -4.56 7.20
C SER A 112 -11.05 -3.89 7.86
N THR A 113 -11.43 -4.31 9.06
CA THR A 113 -12.62 -3.80 9.75
C THR A 113 -12.46 -2.36 10.24
N SER A 114 -11.25 -2.00 10.68
CA SER A 114 -10.98 -0.66 11.22
C SER A 114 -10.80 0.40 10.15
N PHE A 115 -10.31 0.03 8.96
CA PHE A 115 -9.92 0.98 7.93
C PHE A 115 -10.71 0.79 6.62
N TYR A 116 -11.89 0.19 6.68
CA TYR A 116 -12.86 0.21 5.58
C TYR A 116 -13.61 1.54 5.51
N ASP A 117 -13.64 2.18 4.34
CA ASP A 117 -14.42 3.39 4.13
C ASP A 117 -15.85 3.02 3.72
N PHE A 118 -16.73 2.93 4.73
CA PHE A 118 -18.15 2.62 4.54
C PHE A 118 -18.90 3.63 3.67
N TYR A 119 -18.42 4.88 3.57
CA TYR A 119 -19.05 5.90 2.73
C TYR A 119 -18.79 5.62 1.25
N SER A 120 -17.52 5.37 0.89
CA SER A 120 -17.15 5.00 -0.48
C SER A 120 -17.35 3.52 -0.80
N LYS A 121 -17.72 2.69 0.19
CA LYS A 121 -17.84 1.22 0.11
C LYS A 121 -16.61 0.55 -0.48
N ARG A 122 -15.43 1.06 -0.14
CA ARG A 122 -14.14 0.61 -0.67
C ARG A 122 -13.05 0.75 0.39
N TYR A 123 -12.00 -0.04 0.27
CA TYR A 123 -10.77 0.23 1.00
C TYR A 123 -10.08 1.48 0.44
N PRO A 124 -9.41 2.27 1.30
CA PRO A 124 -8.47 3.30 0.86
C PRO A 124 -7.44 2.75 -0.11
N LEU A 125 -6.92 3.63 -0.95
CA LEU A 125 -6.01 3.25 -2.03
C LEU A 125 -4.82 2.42 -1.52
N TYR A 126 -4.52 1.32 -2.21
CA TYR A 126 -3.50 0.30 -1.90
C TYR A 126 -3.73 -0.54 -0.65
N LEU A 127 -4.71 -0.22 0.20
CA LEU A 127 -4.94 -1.01 1.41
C LEU A 127 -5.39 -2.44 1.06
N ASP A 128 -6.16 -2.61 -0.01
CA ASP A 128 -6.60 -3.93 -0.49
C ASP A 128 -5.43 -4.86 -0.82
N SER A 129 -4.38 -4.32 -1.45
CA SER A 129 -3.14 -5.07 -1.72
C SER A 129 -2.40 -5.46 -0.44
N LEU A 130 -2.37 -4.58 0.58
CA LEU A 130 -1.78 -4.93 1.88
C LEU A 130 -2.57 -6.06 2.55
N LEU A 131 -3.90 -5.99 2.50
CA LEU A 131 -4.78 -7.01 3.06
C LEU A 131 -4.57 -8.35 2.35
N TYR A 132 -4.47 -8.34 1.01
CA TYR A 132 -4.16 -9.53 0.22
C TYR A 132 -2.82 -10.15 0.60
N GLU A 133 -1.77 -9.34 0.78
CA GLU A 133 -0.46 -9.82 1.24
C GLU A 133 -0.55 -10.46 2.63
N LEU A 134 -1.31 -9.87 3.56
CA LEU A 134 -1.52 -10.46 4.89
C LEU A 134 -2.29 -11.78 4.82
N GLU A 135 -3.30 -11.88 3.97
CA GLU A 135 -4.13 -13.08 3.81
C GLU A 135 -3.36 -14.23 3.15
N THR A 136 -2.57 -13.93 2.13
CA THR A 136 -1.95 -14.94 1.24
C THR A 136 -0.49 -15.23 1.54
N CYS A 137 0.14 -14.50 2.47
CA CYS A 137 1.56 -14.67 2.78
C CYS A 137 1.89 -16.12 3.18
N PRO A 138 2.80 -16.80 2.45
CA PRO A 138 3.21 -18.17 2.77
C PRO A 138 4.04 -18.20 4.06
N ALA A 139 3.91 -19.28 4.84
CA ALA A 139 4.56 -19.43 6.15
C ALA A 139 6.06 -19.14 6.11
N ALA A 140 6.76 -19.65 5.09
CA ALA A 140 8.20 -19.47 4.90
C ALA A 140 8.65 -18.01 4.74
N ARG A 141 7.75 -17.06 4.41
CA ARG A 141 8.07 -15.64 4.24
C ARG A 141 7.79 -14.79 5.48
N ARG A 142 6.94 -15.23 6.41
CA ARG A 142 6.45 -14.38 7.52
C ARG A 142 7.54 -13.90 8.48
N GLN A 143 8.64 -14.67 8.61
CA GLN A 143 9.83 -14.28 9.38
C GLN A 143 11.00 -13.81 8.50
N GLN A 144 10.85 -13.78 7.17
CA GLN A 144 11.94 -13.33 6.30
C GLN A 144 12.10 -11.83 6.42
N HIS A 145 13.29 -11.40 6.85
CA HIS A 145 13.63 -9.99 7.02
C HIS A 145 13.24 -9.13 5.82
N SER A 146 13.51 -9.59 4.59
CA SER A 146 13.19 -8.87 3.36
C SER A 146 11.68 -8.68 3.17
N PHE A 147 10.89 -9.71 3.42
CA PHE A 147 9.43 -9.65 3.33
C PHE A 147 8.83 -8.76 4.42
N VAL A 148 9.26 -8.92 5.68
CA VAL A 148 8.81 -8.06 6.78
C VAL A 148 9.14 -6.60 6.49
N THR A 149 10.33 -6.33 5.93
CA THR A 149 10.73 -4.97 5.51
C THR A 149 9.85 -4.42 4.40
N PHE A 150 9.52 -5.23 3.41
CA PHE A 150 8.57 -4.86 2.37
C PHE A 150 7.18 -4.55 2.96
N LEU A 151 6.69 -5.39 3.86
CA LEU A 151 5.36 -5.28 4.46
C LEU A 151 5.20 -4.01 5.32
N VAL A 152 6.18 -3.70 6.19
CA VAL A 152 6.11 -2.49 7.04
C VAL A 152 6.30 -1.19 6.23
N ASN A 153 6.92 -1.27 5.04
CA ASN A 153 7.08 -0.15 4.11
C ASN A 153 6.09 -0.20 2.94
N HIS A 154 4.98 -0.91 3.09
CA HIS A 154 4.02 -1.13 2.01
C HIS A 154 3.51 0.21 1.42
N PRO A 155 3.24 0.31 0.10
CA PRO A 155 2.76 1.54 -0.56
C PRO A 155 1.52 2.21 0.06
N SER A 156 0.70 1.46 0.81
CA SER A 156 -0.45 2.01 1.56
C SER A 156 -0.03 2.81 2.80
N LEU A 157 1.16 2.57 3.33
CA LEU A 157 1.67 3.11 4.61
C LEU A 157 2.62 4.29 4.44
N ILE A 158 3.17 4.50 3.25
CA ILE A 158 4.11 5.59 2.98
C ILE A 158 3.43 6.84 2.41
N SER A 159 4.14 7.97 2.44
CA SER A 159 3.60 9.23 1.93
C SER A 159 3.49 9.24 0.40
N PHE A 160 2.64 10.11 -0.12
CA PHE A 160 2.57 10.33 -1.56
C PHE A 160 3.93 10.76 -2.13
N THR A 161 4.59 11.69 -1.46
CA THR A 161 5.93 12.18 -1.82
C THR A 161 6.94 11.04 -1.87
N ASP A 162 6.92 10.14 -0.88
CA ASP A 162 7.83 8.99 -0.83
C ASP A 162 7.57 8.03 -1.98
N ARG A 163 6.29 7.74 -2.29
CA ARG A 163 5.93 6.90 -3.45
C ARG A 163 6.47 7.49 -4.75
N VAL A 164 6.29 8.79 -4.98
CA VAL A 164 6.84 9.47 -6.16
C VAL A 164 8.36 9.37 -6.19
N GLY A 165 9.03 9.54 -5.04
CA GLY A 165 10.46 9.37 -4.90
C GLY A 165 10.93 7.96 -5.28
N ILE A 166 10.22 6.92 -4.84
CA ILE A 166 10.48 5.52 -5.20
C ILE A 166 10.30 5.31 -6.71
N TYR A 167 9.18 5.75 -7.30
CA TYR A 167 8.94 5.60 -8.75
C TYR A 167 10.03 6.30 -9.58
N ALA A 168 10.39 7.54 -9.22
CA ALA A 168 11.41 8.31 -9.92
C ALA A 168 12.80 7.65 -9.81
N SER A 169 13.14 7.12 -8.63
CA SER A 169 14.41 6.44 -8.38
C SER A 169 14.48 5.12 -9.13
N THR A 170 13.46 4.28 -9.03
CA THR A 170 13.37 2.99 -9.73
C THR A 170 13.43 3.17 -11.24
N SER A 171 12.69 4.12 -11.80
CA SER A 171 12.76 4.46 -13.23
C SER A 171 14.17 4.85 -13.66
N THR A 172 14.86 5.65 -12.84
CA THR A 172 16.24 6.06 -13.13
C THR A 172 17.21 4.88 -13.06
N MET A 173 17.10 4.03 -12.04
CA MET A 173 17.93 2.83 -11.88
C MET A 173 17.76 1.87 -13.06
N ILE A 174 16.52 1.56 -13.46
CA ILE A 174 16.23 0.66 -14.59
C ILE A 174 16.86 1.21 -15.89
N ARG A 175 16.77 2.52 -16.14
CA ARG A 175 17.35 3.15 -17.32
C ARG A 175 18.88 3.12 -17.33
N GLN A 176 19.51 3.21 -16.17
CA GLN A 176 20.96 3.13 -16.01
C GLN A 176 21.51 1.71 -16.18
N LEU A 177 20.67 0.67 -16.06
CA LEU A 177 21.11 -0.70 -16.28
C LEU A 177 21.54 -0.92 -17.75
N PRO A 178 22.68 -1.60 -17.99
CA PRO A 178 23.05 -2.07 -19.32
C PRO A 178 21.94 -2.91 -19.93
N ARG A 179 21.77 -2.84 -21.26
CA ARG A 179 20.66 -3.49 -21.99
C ARG A 179 20.49 -4.96 -21.63
N TYR A 180 21.59 -5.71 -21.51
CA TYR A 180 21.58 -7.13 -21.12
C TYR A 180 20.95 -7.36 -19.74
N HIS A 181 21.36 -6.59 -18.72
CA HIS A 181 20.82 -6.71 -17.36
C HIS A 181 19.35 -6.28 -17.30
N ARG A 182 18.98 -5.27 -18.08
CA ARG A 182 17.58 -4.84 -18.20
C ARG A 182 16.70 -5.94 -18.77
N GLN A 183 17.21 -6.69 -19.75
CA GLN A 183 16.51 -7.81 -20.34
C GLN A 183 16.32 -8.97 -19.34
N ILE A 184 17.35 -9.29 -18.56
CA ILE A 184 17.25 -10.26 -17.45
C ILE A 184 16.20 -9.81 -16.44
N LEU A 185 16.24 -8.54 -16.02
CA LEU A 185 15.27 -7.98 -15.07
C LEU A 185 13.84 -8.13 -15.58
N TYR A 186 13.60 -7.84 -16.87
CA TYR A 186 12.28 -8.01 -17.47
C TYR A 186 11.81 -9.47 -17.51
N THR A 187 12.73 -10.41 -17.72
CA THR A 187 12.42 -11.85 -17.63
C THR A 187 12.08 -12.26 -16.20
N LEU A 188 12.84 -11.79 -15.21
CA LEU A 188 12.63 -12.14 -13.80
C LEU A 188 11.33 -11.59 -13.22
N LEU A 189 10.96 -10.37 -13.61
CA LEU A 189 9.74 -9.71 -13.13
C LEU A 189 8.48 -10.21 -13.85
N ASN A 190 8.59 -11.15 -14.79
CA ASN A 190 7.48 -11.72 -15.56
C ASN A 190 6.46 -10.66 -16.06
N ILE A 191 6.98 -9.55 -16.63
CA ILE A 191 6.26 -8.29 -16.89
C ILE A 191 5.13 -8.40 -17.95
N GLN A 192 4.73 -9.60 -18.39
CA GLN A 192 3.62 -9.76 -19.35
C GLN A 192 2.29 -9.16 -18.87
N GLU A 193 2.09 -9.00 -17.55
CA GLU A 193 0.89 -8.38 -16.98
C GLU A 193 0.79 -6.86 -17.24
N TYR A 194 1.88 -6.19 -17.63
CA TYR A 194 1.86 -4.75 -17.94
C TYR A 194 1.38 -4.44 -19.36
N ASP A 195 1.09 -5.43 -20.20
CA ASP A 195 0.72 -5.25 -21.61
C ASP A 195 -0.54 -4.38 -21.83
N SER A 196 -1.29 -4.07 -20.77
CA SER A 196 -2.55 -3.33 -20.82
C SER A 196 -2.55 -1.98 -20.09
N TRP A 197 -1.42 -1.50 -19.54
CA TRP A 197 -1.40 -0.22 -18.81
C TRP A 197 -1.83 0.96 -19.69
N GLY A 198 -1.51 0.90 -20.98
CA GLY A 198 -1.93 1.87 -22.00
C GLY A 198 -3.45 1.98 -22.14
N LEU A 199 -4.18 0.88 -21.94
CA LEU A 199 -5.65 0.88 -21.95
C LEU A 199 -6.22 1.60 -20.72
N ALA A 200 -5.57 1.43 -19.55
CA ALA A 200 -6.01 2.09 -18.33
C ALA A 200 -5.95 3.62 -18.45
N VAL A 201 -4.97 4.16 -19.18
CA VAL A 201 -4.80 5.60 -19.41
C VAL A 201 -5.61 6.14 -20.59
N GLU A 202 -5.90 5.33 -21.60
CA GLU A 202 -6.65 5.74 -22.79
C GLU A 202 -8.07 6.20 -22.47
N PHE A 203 -8.71 5.57 -21.48
CA PHE A 203 -10.08 5.92 -21.09
C PHE A 203 -10.17 7.11 -20.14
N ILE A 204 -9.05 7.71 -19.72
CA ILE A 204 -9.04 8.88 -18.83
C ILE A 204 -8.66 10.10 -19.67
N PRO A 205 -9.57 11.08 -19.89
CA PRO A 205 -9.35 12.17 -20.85
C PRO A 205 -8.02 12.91 -20.69
N ASP A 206 -7.68 13.31 -19.47
CA ASP A 206 -6.45 14.06 -19.18
C ASP A 206 -5.18 13.21 -19.45
N LEU A 207 -5.18 11.96 -19.02
CA LEU A 207 -4.06 11.04 -19.23
C LEU A 207 -3.90 10.68 -20.70
N ASN A 208 -5.00 10.44 -21.42
CA ASN A 208 -4.99 10.10 -22.84
C ASN A 208 -4.39 11.23 -23.68
N SER A 209 -4.70 12.49 -23.36
CA SER A 209 -4.13 13.66 -24.05
C SER A 209 -2.60 13.75 -23.90
N THR A 210 -2.08 13.31 -22.76
CA THR A 210 -0.62 13.28 -22.50
C THR A 210 0.04 12.03 -23.08
N TYR A 211 -0.67 10.90 -23.06
CA TYR A 211 -0.21 9.61 -23.58
C TYR A 211 -0.13 9.59 -25.11
N LYS A 212 -1.06 10.26 -25.81
CA LYS A 212 -1.15 10.28 -27.28
C LYS A 212 -0.72 11.61 -27.90
N PHE A 213 -0.34 11.57 -29.17
CA PHE A 213 -0.22 12.73 -30.06
C PHE A 213 -0.84 12.35 -31.39
N ALA A 214 -1.83 13.12 -31.88
CA ALA A 214 -2.54 12.80 -33.13
C ALA A 214 -3.06 11.35 -33.18
N ASN A 215 -3.64 10.86 -32.07
CA ASN A 215 -4.10 9.48 -31.87
C ASN A 215 -3.02 8.38 -31.88
N VAL A 216 -1.74 8.74 -31.93
CA VAL A 216 -0.62 7.79 -31.84
C VAL A 216 -0.07 7.76 -30.41
N PRO A 217 0.07 6.58 -29.77
CA PRO A 217 0.73 6.45 -28.48
C PRO A 217 2.18 6.94 -28.51
N ARG A 218 2.56 7.82 -27.56
CA ARG A 218 3.95 8.28 -27.40
C ARG A 218 4.81 7.30 -26.60
N TYR A 219 4.18 6.43 -25.84
CA TYR A 219 4.81 5.46 -24.95
C TYR A 219 4.43 4.05 -25.39
N GLY A 220 5.36 3.09 -25.23
CA GLY A 220 5.09 1.68 -25.53
C GLY A 220 4.34 0.95 -24.41
N ILE A 221 4.09 -0.35 -24.59
CA ILE A 221 3.36 -1.18 -23.61
C ILE A 221 4.22 -1.69 -22.44
N THR A 222 5.52 -1.40 -22.43
CA THR A 222 6.45 -1.93 -21.42
C THR A 222 6.35 -1.21 -20.08
N LEU A 223 6.81 -1.85 -18.99
CA LEU A 223 6.95 -1.22 -17.68
C LEU A 223 7.79 0.06 -17.72
N ASP A 224 8.91 0.08 -18.46
CA ASP A 224 9.76 1.27 -18.59
C ASP A 224 9.00 2.44 -19.21
N SER A 225 8.19 2.15 -20.24
CA SER A 225 7.29 3.12 -20.85
C SER A 225 6.23 3.65 -19.87
N CYS A 226 5.63 2.77 -19.05
CA CYS A 226 4.67 3.15 -18.00
C CYS A 226 5.33 4.07 -16.96
N LEU A 227 6.49 3.68 -16.43
CA LEU A 227 7.25 4.46 -15.46
C LEU A 227 7.71 5.80 -16.05
N GLN A 228 8.11 5.83 -17.32
CA GLN A 228 8.48 7.06 -18.02
C GLN A 228 7.28 7.99 -18.19
N PHE A 229 6.11 7.46 -18.56
CA PHE A 229 4.88 8.22 -18.64
C PHE A 229 4.49 8.80 -17.29
N GLY A 230 4.45 7.97 -16.25
CA GLY A 230 4.17 8.40 -14.88
C GLY A 230 5.13 9.50 -14.42
N ARG A 231 6.44 9.32 -14.60
CA ARG A 231 7.44 10.35 -14.28
C ARG A 231 7.17 11.66 -15.02
N ASN A 232 6.95 11.63 -16.32
CA ASN A 232 6.74 12.83 -17.13
C ASN A 232 5.44 13.54 -16.72
N TYR A 233 4.35 12.79 -16.58
CA TYR A 233 3.06 13.31 -16.14
C TYR A 233 3.18 13.98 -14.75
N LEU A 234 3.79 13.29 -13.78
CA LEU A 234 4.02 13.82 -12.42
C LEU A 234 4.96 15.03 -12.38
N SER A 235 5.88 15.16 -13.34
CA SER A 235 6.84 16.28 -13.40
C SER A 235 6.26 17.55 -14.03
N HIS A 236 5.21 17.43 -14.86
CA HIS A 236 4.60 18.56 -15.56
C HIS A 236 3.40 19.17 -14.82
N PHE A 237 2.70 18.38 -14.00
CA PHE A 237 1.56 18.86 -13.22
C PHE A 237 1.97 19.22 -11.79
N GLY A 238 2.20 20.51 -11.55
CA GLY A 238 2.66 21.07 -10.28
C GLY A 238 1.64 21.09 -9.13
N THR A 239 0.46 20.47 -9.24
CA THR A 239 -0.58 20.55 -8.20
C THR A 239 -1.54 19.36 -8.25
N PHE A 240 -1.65 18.63 -7.12
CA PHE A 240 -2.76 17.77 -6.67
C PHE A 240 -3.32 16.63 -7.57
N THR A 241 -3.33 16.75 -8.90
CA THR A 241 -3.81 15.74 -9.86
C THR A 241 -2.91 14.51 -9.97
N SER A 242 -1.67 14.63 -9.48
CA SER A 242 -0.64 13.60 -9.43
C SER A 242 -0.91 12.46 -8.42
N LEU A 243 -1.87 12.63 -7.50
CA LEU A 243 -2.31 11.61 -6.54
C LEU A 243 -2.92 10.34 -7.17
N LEU A 244 -3.30 10.41 -8.46
CA LEU A 244 -4.21 9.44 -9.08
C LEU A 244 -3.58 8.52 -10.12
N PHE A 245 -2.45 8.94 -10.69
CA PHE A 245 -1.72 8.11 -11.64
C PHE A 245 -1.26 6.80 -11.00
N ALA A 246 -0.83 6.88 -9.73
CA ALA A 246 -0.34 5.74 -8.99
C ALA A 246 -1.45 4.74 -8.61
N GLY A 247 -2.71 5.19 -8.49
CA GLY A 247 -3.80 4.39 -7.92
C GLY A 247 -4.47 3.37 -8.84
N ARG A 248 -4.23 3.44 -10.14
CA ARG A 248 -4.87 2.54 -11.12
C ARG A 248 -3.97 2.02 -12.23
N CYS A 249 -2.80 2.62 -12.44
CA CYS A 249 -1.91 2.22 -13.53
C CYS A 249 -0.66 1.47 -13.05
N CYS A 250 -0.46 1.30 -11.73
CA CYS A 250 0.75 0.68 -11.17
C CYS A 250 0.51 -0.35 -10.05
N LEU A 251 -0.69 -0.93 -9.96
CA LEU A 251 -0.96 -2.22 -9.32
C LEU A 251 -2.05 -2.94 -10.12
#